data_AF-A0A1F9CU04-F1
#
_entry.id   AF-A0A1F9CU04-F1
#
_cell.length_a   1.000
_cell.length_b   1.000
_cell.length_c   1.000
_cell.angle_alpha   90.00
_cell.angle_beta   90.00
_cell.angle_gamma   90.00
#
_symmetry.space_group_name_H-M   'P 1'
#
loop_
_entity.id
_entity.type
_entity.pdbx_description
1 polymer ?
#
loop_
_entity_poly.entity_id
_entity_poly.type
_entity_poly.pdbx_seq_one_letter_code
_entity_poly.pdbx_strand_id
1 'polypeptide(L)' 'MKERETLIKVQDKGELLVLLRGRQLRVRPEDLPVSSLWIPMEELEISDEWGDPMYTVKVRNLEKNTEILAVWI' A
#
# COMPACT_ATOMS: atom_id res chain seq x y z
N MET A 1 3.73 -4.62 13.65
CA MET A 1 2.59 -5.57 13.62
C MET A 1 2.32 -5.91 12.16
N LYS A 2 1.86 -7.11 11.83
CA LYS A 2 1.53 -7.49 10.44
C LYS A 2 0.03 -7.68 10.31
N GLU A 3 -0.59 -6.90 9.42
CA GLU A 3 -2.02 -6.92 9.17
C GLU A 3 -2.29 -7.37 7.73
N ARG A 4 -3.38 -8.09 7.48
CA ARG A 4 -3.77 -8.56 6.15
C ARG A 4 -5.14 -8.06 5.79
N GLU A 5 -5.29 -7.47 4.62
CA GLU A 5 -6.57 -6.92 4.18
C GLU A 5 -6.66 -6.74 2.66
N THR A 6 -7.87 -6.43 2.17
CA THR A 6 -8.19 -6.34 0.75
C THR A 6 -8.03 -4.91 0.22
N LEU A 7 -7.35 -4.75 -0.92
CA LEU A 7 -7.22 -3.49 -1.63
C LEU A 7 -8.56 -3.01 -2.18
N ILE A 8 -8.97 -1.79 -1.85
CA ILE A 8 -10.26 -1.23 -2.34
C ILE A 8 -10.07 -0.34 -3.57
N LYS A 9 -9.01 0.46 -3.64
CA LYS A 9 -8.80 1.41 -4.73
C LYS A 9 -7.32 1.73 -4.96
N VAL A 10 -7.00 1.93 -6.24
CA VAL A 10 -5.70 2.41 -6.72
C VAL A 10 -5.95 3.73 -7.46
N GLN A 11 -5.31 4.83 -7.07
CA GLN A 11 -5.22 6.03 -7.92
C GLN A 11 -3.81 6.17 -8.45
N ASP A 12 -3.73 6.27 -9.77
CA ASP A 12 -2.53 6.48 -10.55
C ASP A 12 -2.57 7.88 -11.20
N LYS A 13 -1.39 8.45 -11.46
CA LYS A 13 -1.10 9.85 -11.84
C LYS A 13 -1.11 10.88 -10.71
N GLY A 14 -0.27 10.64 -9.71
CA GLY A 14 0.12 11.69 -8.76
C GLY A 14 -0.36 11.49 -7.32
N GLU A 15 -0.54 10.21 -6.93
CA GLU A 15 -0.77 9.71 -5.57
C GLU A 15 -2.23 9.56 -5.13
N LEU A 16 -2.64 8.30 -4.86
CA LEU A 16 -3.39 7.86 -3.67
C LEU A 16 -3.63 6.32 -3.74
N LEU A 17 -3.41 5.55 -2.66
CA LEU A 17 -3.80 4.12 -2.59
C LEU A 17 -4.68 3.87 -1.36
N VAL A 18 -5.99 3.76 -1.53
CA VAL A 18 -6.94 3.90 -0.41
C VAL A 18 -8.00 2.80 -0.54
N LEU A 19 -8.18 1.81 0.34
CA LEU A 19 -8.20 1.92 1.79
C LEU A 19 -8.44 0.54 2.46
N LEU A 20 -7.87 0.32 3.64
CA LEU A 20 -8.14 -0.75 4.62
C LEU A 20 -9.00 -0.25 5.81
N ARG A 21 -10.21 -0.79 6.02
CA ARG A 21 -11.12 -0.52 7.19
C ARG A 21 -11.46 0.94 7.58
N GLY A 22 -11.13 1.95 6.79
CA GLY A 22 -11.40 3.38 7.07
C GLY A 22 -10.17 4.32 7.00
N ARG A 23 -8.94 3.78 6.98
CA ARG A 23 -7.65 4.49 6.90
C ARG A 23 -6.94 4.58 5.54
N GLN A 24 -6.60 5.80 5.14
CA GLN A 24 -6.01 6.08 3.83
C GLN A 24 -4.48 5.89 3.81
N LEU A 25 -3.96 5.36 2.69
CA LEU A 25 -2.52 5.29 2.44
C LEU A 25 -2.15 6.14 1.23
N ARG A 26 -0.99 6.79 1.32
CA ARG A 26 -0.38 7.53 0.22
C ARG A 26 0.81 6.74 -0.29
N VAL A 27 0.85 6.49 -1.59
CA VAL A 27 1.97 5.83 -2.27
C VAL A 27 2.47 6.78 -3.33
N ARG A 28 3.78 7.01 -3.39
CA ARG A 28 4.38 7.82 -4.45
C ARG A 28 4.34 7.06 -5.76
N PRO A 29 4.09 7.69 -6.92
CA PRO A 29 3.97 6.97 -8.19
C PRO A 29 5.28 6.28 -8.59
N GLU A 30 6.42 6.79 -8.13
CA GLU A 30 7.76 6.23 -8.33
C GLU A 30 7.99 4.91 -7.57
N ASP A 31 7.27 4.69 -6.47
CA ASP A 31 7.35 3.47 -5.67
C ASP A 31 6.43 2.36 -6.19
N LEU A 32 5.50 2.67 -7.09
CA LEU A 32 4.66 1.68 -7.77
C LEU A 32 5.44 1.07 -8.94
N PRO A 33 5.69 -0.25 -8.94
CA PRO A 33 6.36 -0.87 -10.06
C PRO A 33 5.51 -0.73 -11.32
N VAL A 34 6.11 -0.20 -12.39
CA VAL A 34 5.48 0.09 -13.69
C VAL A 34 4.76 -1.14 -14.29
N SER A 35 5.22 -2.35 -13.95
CA SER A 35 4.62 -3.62 -14.39
C SER A 35 3.48 -4.13 -13.50
N SER A 36 3.31 -3.58 -12.30
CA SER A 36 2.36 -4.07 -11.30
C SER A 36 1.16 -3.14 -11.22
N LEU A 37 0.25 -3.28 -12.19
CA LEU A 37 -1.12 -2.77 -12.04
C LEU A 37 -1.77 -3.53 -10.88
N TRP A 38 -1.72 -2.98 -9.68
CA TRP A 38 -2.47 -3.51 -8.54
C TRP A 38 -3.96 -3.32 -8.84
N ILE A 39 -4.76 -4.35 -8.59
CA ILE A 39 -6.18 -4.38 -8.93
C ILE A 39 -6.96 -4.34 -7.61
N PRO A 40 -8.10 -3.62 -7.55
CA PRO A 40 -9.02 -3.78 -6.43
C PRO A 40 -9.34 -5.26 -6.17
N MET A 41 -9.57 -5.61 -4.91
CA MET A 41 -9.78 -6.95 -4.38
C MET A 41 -8.53 -7.79 -4.11
N GLU A 42 -7.33 -7.31 -4.48
CA GLU A 42 -6.10 -8.03 -4.16
C GLU A 42 -5.79 -8.04 -2.66
N GLU A 43 -5.29 -9.15 -2.13
CA GLU A 43 -4.86 -9.25 -0.73
C GLU A 43 -3.50 -8.59 -0.49
N LEU A 44 -3.48 -7.69 0.50
CA LEU A 44 -2.30 -6.93 0.92
C LEU A 44 -1.92 -7.29 2.36
N GLU A 45 -0.61 -7.44 2.61
CA GLU A 45 -0.01 -7.47 3.95
C GLU A 45 0.63 -6.11 4.25
N ILE A 46 0.23 -5.48 5.35
CA ILE A 46 0.81 -4.23 5.84
C ILE A 46 1.66 -4.52 7.05
N SER A 47 2.89 -3.98 7.05
CA SER A 47 3.76 -4.00 8.21
C SER A 47 4.24 -2.61 8.57
N ASP A 48 3.94 -2.19 9.80
CA ASP A 48 4.54 -0.98 10.38
C ASP A 48 6.01 -1.21 10.69
N GLU A 49 6.86 -0.29 10.22
CA GLU A 49 8.24 -0.21 10.70
C GLU A 49 8.28 0.62 11.98
N TRP A 50 8.51 -0.06 13.09
CA TRP A 50 8.58 0.58 14.41
C TRP A 50 9.82 1.47 14.47
N GLY A 51 9.62 2.78 14.55
CA GLY A 51 10.71 3.77 14.66
C GLY A 51 10.76 4.80 13.54
N ASP A 52 9.86 4.73 12.54
CA ASP A 52 9.79 5.75 11.50
C ASP A 52 8.96 6.97 11.97
N PRO A 53 9.54 8.18 12.06
CA PRO A 53 8.81 9.41 12.40
C PRO A 53 7.79 9.84 11.33
N MET A 54 7.85 9.27 10.12
CA MET A 54 7.00 9.63 8.98
C MET A 54 5.75 8.75 8.84
N TYR A 55 5.49 7.80 9.74
CA TYR A 55 4.38 6.84 9.63
C TYR A 55 4.41 6.02 8.33
N THR A 56 5.61 5.69 7.85
CA THR A 56 5.80 4.82 6.69
C THR A 56 5.42 3.39 7.05
N VAL A 57 4.68 2.75 6.16
CA VAL A 57 4.36 1.33 6.20
C VAL A 57 4.82 0.63 4.94
N LYS A 58 5.17 -0.63 5.10
CA LYS A 58 5.44 -1.50 3.97
C LYS A 58 4.15 -2.23 3.59
N VAL A 59 3.79 -2.16 2.32
CA VAL A 59 2.60 -2.80 1.77
C VAL A 59 3.05 -3.87 0.77
N ARG A 60 2.67 -5.11 1.03
CA ARG A 60 2.97 -6.25 0.17
C ARG A 60 1.70 -6.78 -0.47
N ASN A 61 1.65 -6.81 -1.78
CA ASN A 61 0.67 -7.59 -2.53
C ASN A 61 1.03 -9.07 -2.47
N LEU A 62 0.16 -9.88 -1.86
CA LEU A 62 0.41 -11.31 -1.65
C LEU A 62 0.25 -12.13 -2.94
N GLU A 63 -0.60 -11.66 -3.86
CA GLU A 63 -0.89 -12.37 -5.12
C GLU A 63 0.27 -12.21 -6.12
N LYS A 64 0.77 -10.98 -6.25
CA LYS A 64 1.88 -10.65 -7.17
C LYS A 64 3.25 -10.67 -6.50
N ASN A 65 3.29 -10.95 -5.20
CA ASN A 65 4.51 -10.91 -4.38
C ASN A 65 5.30 -9.61 -4.54
N THR A 66 4.59 -8.50 -4.74
CA THR A 66 5.15 -7.17 -4.99
C THR A 66 5.09 -6.35 -3.71
N GLU A 67 6.15 -5.60 -3.40
CA GLU A 67 6.23 -4.79 -2.18
C GLU A 67 6.48 -3.32 -2.54
N ILE A 68 5.80 -2.42 -1.81
CA ILE A 68 5.94 -0.97 -1.94
C ILE A 68 5.97 -0.32 -0.56
N LEU A 69 6.40 0.94 -0.52
CA LEU A 69 6.28 1.79 0.65
C LEU A 69 5.07 2.72 0.51
N ALA A 70 4.38 2.95 1.62
CA ALA A 70 3.26 3.86 1.71
C ALA A 70 3.33 4.65 3.01
N VAL A 71 2.61 5.76 3.10
CA VAL A 71 2.51 6.58 4.31
C VAL A 71 1.06 6.66 4.75
N TRP A 72 0.79 6.49 6.04
CA TRP A 72 -0.54 6.73 6.61
C TRP A 72 -0.94 8.21 6.47
N ILE A 73 -2.19 8.47 6.06
CA ILE A 73 -2.80 9.81 6.02
C ILE A 73 -3.81 9.96 7.15
#